data_AF-A0A127SD40-F1
#
_entry.id   AF-A0A127SD40-F1
#
_cell.length_a   1.000
_cell.length_b   1.000
_cell.length_c   1.000
_cell.angle_alpha   90.00
_cell.angle_beta   90.00
_cell.angle_gamma   90.00
#
_symmetry.space_group_name_H-M   'P 1'
#
loop_
_entity.id
_entity.type
_entity.pdbx_description
1 polymer ?
#
loop_
_entity_poly.entity_id
_entity_poly.type
_entity_poly.pdbx_seq_one_letter_code
_entity_poly.pdbx_strand_id
1 'polypeptide(L)' 'MRLLPLVAAATAAFLVVACSSPTPPRGVTVVNNFDAKRYLGTWYEIARFDHRFERGLEKVTATYR' A
#
# COMPACT_ATOMS: atom_id res chain seq x y z
N MET A 1 -19.29 -4.59 35.88
CA MET A 1 -19.67 -3.35 35.16
C MET A 1 -18.51 -2.34 34.96
N ARG A 2 -17.38 -2.43 35.68
CA ARG A 2 -16.21 -1.53 35.50
C ARG A 2 -15.29 -1.87 34.31
N LEU A 3 -15.36 -3.09 33.75
CA LEU A 3 -14.52 -3.51 32.61
C LEU A 3 -15.02 -3.03 31.25
N LEU A 4 -16.33 -2.82 31.08
CA LEU A 4 -16.92 -2.41 29.80
C LEU A 4 -16.32 -1.10 29.23
N PRO A 5 -16.14 -0.01 30.03
CA PRO A 5 -15.54 1.22 29.50
C PRO A 5 -14.06 1.04 29.13
N LEU A 6 -13.33 0.16 29.81
CA LEU A 6 -11.93 -0.15 29.49
C LEU A 6 -11.81 -0.90 28.16
N VAL A 7 -12.69 -1.89 27.92
CA VAL A 7 -12.75 -2.59 26.63
C VAL A 7 -13.15 -1.64 25.51
N ALA A 8 -14.16 -0.79 25.72
CA ALA A 8 -14.58 0.19 24.72
C ALA A 8 -13.44 1.18 24.38
N ALA A 9 -12.72 1.68 25.38
CA ALA A 9 -11.58 2.56 25.18
C ALA A 9 -10.43 1.86 24.43
N ALA A 10 -10.13 0.60 24.76
CA ALA A 10 -9.08 -0.17 24.08
C ALA A 10 -9.44 -0.44 22.61
N THR A 11 -10.68 -0.83 22.33
CA THR A 11 -11.17 -1.06 20.96
C THR A 11 -11.14 0.25 20.15
N ALA A 12 -11.59 1.36 20.74
CA ALA A 12 -11.54 2.67 20.09
C ALA A 12 -10.09 3.08 19.78
N ALA A 13 -9.15 2.89 20.71
CA ALA A 13 -7.74 3.17 20.47
C ALA A 13 -7.15 2.31 19.33
N PHE A 14 -7.51 1.02 19.27
CA PHE A 14 -7.05 0.12 18.21
C PHE A 14 -7.58 0.53 16.83
N LEU A 15 -8.84 0.95 16.74
CA LEU A 15 -9.45 1.43 15.50
C LEU A 15 -8.80 2.72 14.98
N VAL A 16 -8.33 3.61 15.88
CA VAL A 16 -7.65 4.85 15.49
C VAL A 16 -6.26 4.59 14.90
N VAL A 17 -5.55 3.55 15.33
CA VAL A 17 -4.19 3.21 14.84
C VAL A 17 -4.22 2.35 13.56
N ALA A 18 -5.37 1.75 13.23
CA ALA A 18 -5.52 0.87 12.08
C ALA A 18 -5.39 1.58 10.71
N CYS A 19 -5.47 2.91 10.65
CA CYS A 19 -5.38 3.70 9.42
C CYS A 19 -3.95 4.10 9.01
N SER A 20 -2.92 3.42 9.50
CA SER A 20 -1.53 3.76 9.13
C SER A 20 -1.22 3.31 7.69
N SER A 21 -0.91 4.28 6.83
CA SER A 21 -0.36 4.02 5.50
C SER A 21 1.15 3.78 5.59
N PRO A 22 1.70 2.78 4.87
CA PRO A 22 3.14 2.54 4.89
C PRO A 22 3.87 3.77 4.36
N THR A 23 4.81 4.29 5.16
CA THR A 23 5.68 5.39 4.76
C THR A 23 6.93 4.81 4.11
N PRO A 24 7.32 5.23 2.89
CA PRO A 24 8.57 4.81 2.29
C PRO A 24 9.78 5.12 3.19
N PRO A 25 10.89 4.34 3.08
CA PRO A 25 12.14 4.68 3.76
C PRO A 25 12.61 6.10 3.43
N ARG A 26 13.34 6.73 4.35
CA ARG A 26 13.92 8.06 4.11
C ARG A 26 14.90 8.02 2.94
N GLY A 27 14.90 9.06 2.12
CA GLY A 27 15.84 9.22 0.99
C GLY A 27 15.34 8.72 -0.36
N VAL A 28 14.07 8.27 -0.47
CA VAL A 28 13.47 7.94 -1.78
C VAL A 28 13.22 9.20 -2.59
N THR A 29 13.75 9.26 -3.81
CA THR A 29 13.53 10.35 -4.76
C THR A 29 12.41 10.02 -5.74
N VAL A 30 11.46 10.93 -5.94
CA VAL A 30 10.36 10.79 -6.90
C VAL A 30 10.73 11.50 -8.21
N VAL A 31 10.25 10.97 -9.35
CA VAL A 31 10.39 11.64 -10.65
C VAL A 31 9.65 12.98 -10.63
N ASN A 32 10.40 14.08 -10.72
CA ASN A 32 9.83 15.42 -10.81
C ASN A 32 9.40 15.71 -12.26
N ASN A 33 8.27 16.40 -12.44
CA ASN A 33 7.63 16.68 -13.75
C ASN A 33 7.12 15.43 -14.50
N PHE A 34 6.42 14.55 -13.76
CA PHE A 34 5.83 13.34 -14.32
C PHE A 34 4.72 13.65 -15.34
N ASP A 35 4.86 13.13 -16.57
CA ASP A 35 3.83 13.20 -17.61
C ASP A 35 2.95 11.94 -17.60
N ALA A 36 1.77 12.05 -17.03
CA ALA A 36 0.83 10.94 -16.90
C ALA A 36 0.40 10.35 -18.25
N LYS A 37 0.31 11.17 -19.32
CA LYS A 37 -0.13 10.69 -20.64
C LYS A 37 0.86 9.68 -21.23
N ARG A 38 2.16 9.88 -20.96
CA ARG A 38 3.24 8.99 -21.40
C ARG A 38 3.35 7.70 -20.58
N TYR A 39 2.71 7.67 -19.41
CA TYR A 39 2.73 6.51 -18.51
C TYR A 39 1.61 5.50 -18.79
N LEU A 40 0.59 5.91 -19.55
CA LEU A 40 -0.54 5.06 -19.92
C LEU A 40 -0.11 3.86 -20.77
N GLY A 41 -0.97 2.85 -20.83
CA GLY A 41 -0.72 1.61 -21.57
C GLY A 41 -0.23 0.48 -20.66
N THR A 42 0.38 -0.54 -21.28
CA THR A 42 0.72 -1.80 -20.61
C THR A 42 2.21 -1.85 -20.23
N TRP A 43 2.46 -2.16 -18.96
CA TRP A 43 3.77 -2.41 -18.39
C TRP A 43 3.91 -3.88 -18.05
N TYR A 44 5.03 -4.48 -18.44
CA TYR A 44 5.40 -5.84 -18.07
C TYR A 44 6.18 -5.82 -16.77
N GLU A 45 5.78 -6.64 -15.81
CA GLU A 45 6.48 -6.76 -14.55
C GLU A 45 7.75 -7.59 -14.73
N ILE A 46 8.91 -6.95 -14.56
CA ILE A 46 10.22 -7.60 -14.72
C ILE A 46 10.68 -8.25 -13.41
N ALA A 47 10.42 -7.61 -12.27
CA ALA A 47 10.75 -8.10 -10.94
C ALA A 47 9.86 -7.43 -9.87
N ARG A 48 9.65 -8.12 -8.75
CA ARG A 48 8.90 -7.63 -7.58
C ARG A 48 9.48 -8.20 -6.28
N PHE A 49 9.24 -7.50 -5.16
CA PHE A 49 9.40 -8.12 -3.83
C PHE A 49 8.22 -9.06 -3.56
N ASP A 50 8.51 -10.20 -2.93
CA ASP A 50 7.53 -11.26 -2.71
C ASP A 50 6.50 -10.87 -1.63
N HIS A 51 5.39 -10.29 -2.07
CA HIS A 51 4.23 -10.01 -1.26
C HIS A 51 3.10 -10.99 -1.57
N ARG A 52 2.30 -11.33 -0.54
CA ARG A 52 1.26 -12.38 -0.60
C ARG A 52 0.22 -12.19 -1.71
N PHE A 53 -0.06 -10.94 -2.11
CA PHE A 53 -1.13 -10.64 -3.07
C PHE A 53 -0.75 -10.97 -4.52
N GLU A 54 0.55 -11.09 -4.83
CA GLU A 54 1.05 -11.43 -6.17
C GLU A 54 1.84 -12.73 -6.20
N ARG A 55 1.92 -13.45 -5.08
CA ARG A 55 2.72 -14.68 -5.00
C ARG A 55 2.17 -15.76 -5.92
N GLY A 56 3.07 -16.38 -6.69
CA GLY A 56 2.73 -17.44 -7.65
C GLY A 56 2.16 -16.95 -8.98
N LEU A 57 1.98 -15.64 -9.18
CA LEU A 57 1.58 -15.09 -10.46
C LEU A 57 2.77 -15.01 -11.43
N GLU A 58 2.53 -15.37 -12.69
CA GLU A 58 3.49 -15.33 -13.80
C GLU A 58 2.97 -14.44 -14.93
N LYS A 59 3.89 -13.90 -15.75
CA LYS A 59 3.57 -13.03 -16.90
C LYS A 59 2.67 -11.84 -16.52
N VAL A 60 2.97 -11.24 -15.37
CA VAL A 60 2.17 -10.15 -14.78
C VAL A 60 2.32 -8.88 -15.62
N THR A 61 1.20 -8.17 -15.80
CA THR A 61 1.15 -6.87 -16.48
C THR A 61 0.30 -5.87 -15.69
N ALA A 62 0.70 -4.61 -15.68
CA ALA A 62 -0.12 -3.49 -15.20
C ALA A 62 -0.57 -2.64 -16.40
N THR A 63 -1.86 -2.28 -16.46
CA THR A 63 -2.39 -1.42 -17.53
C THR A 63 -3.00 -0.15 -16.95
N TYR A 64 -2.44 1.00 -17.31
CA TYR A 64 -2.88 2.32 -16.86
C TYR A 64 -3.71 3.00 -17.97
N ARG A 65 -4.83 3.63 -17.58
CA ARG A 65 -5.79 4.28 -18.48
C ARG A 65 -6.08 5.71 -18.04
#